data_AF-A0A496QHI4-F1
#
_entry.id   AF-A0A496QHI4-F1
#
_cell.length_a   1.000
_cell.length_b   1.000
_cell.length_c   1.000
_cell.angle_alpha   90.00
_cell.angle_beta   90.00
_cell.angle_gamma   90.00
#
_symmetry.space_group_name_H-M   'P 1'
#
loop_
_entity.id
_entity.type
_entity.pdbx_description
1 polymer ?
#
loop_
_entity_poly.entity_id
_entity_poly.type
_entity_poly.pdbx_seq_one_letter_code
_entity_poly.pdbx_strand_id
1 'polypeptide(L)'
;MNIRPATDNDQMIWDNYVSSNPTAGPYYLYAWKTAVEKGYGHKGLYLMAEDTDFGFVVGVLPLICFCLHGGASLWYLFLTATMGV
;
A
#
# COMPACT_ATOMS: atom_id res chain seq x y z
N MET A 1 6.20 -21.42 -9.08
CA MET A 1 6.04 -20.08 -8.47
C MET A 1 4.57 -19.70 -8.44
N ASN A 2 4.07 -19.31 -7.26
CA ASN A 2 2.71 -18.80 -7.04
C ASN A 2 2.80 -17.34 -6.58
N ILE A 3 1.93 -16.45 -7.08
CA ILE A 3 1.91 -15.04 -6.70
C ILE A 3 0.55 -14.71 -6.09
N ARG A 4 0.56 -14.14 -4.89
CA ARG A 4 -0.67 -13.77 -4.17
C ARG A 4 -0.53 -12.44 -3.43
N PRO A 5 -1.65 -11.76 -3.14
CA PRO A 5 -1.65 -10.66 -2.18
C PRO A 5 -1.21 -11.15 -0.79
N ALA A 6 -0.40 -10.34 -0.12
CA ALA A 6 -0.10 -10.49 1.29
C ALA A 6 -1.33 -10.13 2.13
N THR A 7 -1.58 -10.91 3.17
CA THR A 7 -2.54 -10.62 4.23
C THR A 7 -1.82 -9.97 5.41
N ASP A 8 -2.57 -9.51 6.42
CA ASP A 8 -1.95 -8.96 7.63
C ASP A 8 -1.21 -10.04 8.45
N ASN A 9 -1.59 -11.32 8.29
CA ASN A 9 -0.90 -12.45 8.92
C ASN A 9 0.49 -12.70 8.31
N ASP A 10 0.74 -12.23 7.08
CA ASP A 10 2.02 -12.42 6.39
C ASP A 10 3.08 -11.41 6.80
N GLN A 11 2.75 -10.42 7.64
CA GLN A 11 3.65 -9.33 8.03
C GLN A 11 5.03 -9.84 8.49
N MET A 12 5.06 -10.82 9.40
CA MET A 12 6.31 -11.33 9.94
C MET A 12 7.17 -12.00 8.87
N ILE A 13 6.56 -12.80 7.99
CA ILE A 13 7.26 -13.52 6.92
C ILE A 13 7.80 -12.51 5.90
N TRP A 14 6.99 -11.50 5.57
CA TRP A 14 7.39 -10.39 4.69
C TRP A 14 8.59 -9.64 5.24
N ASP A 15 8.52 -9.17 6.48
CA ASP A 15 9.58 -8.37 7.09
C ASP A 15 10.87 -9.18 7.25
N ASN A 16 10.77 -10.48 7.52
CA ASN A 16 11.94 -11.39 7.55
C ASN A 16 12.59 -11.53 6.17
N TYR A 17 11.79 -11.69 5.10
CA TYR A 17 12.32 -11.75 3.73
C TYR A 17 13.03 -10.44 3.36
N VAL A 18 12.41 -9.29 3.63
CA VAL A 18 12.99 -7.97 3.37
C VAL A 18 14.28 -7.77 4.14
N SER A 19 14.29 -8.12 5.43
CA SER A 19 15.47 -7.96 6.31
C SER A 19 16.64 -8.87 5.91
N SER A 20 16.37 -9.95 5.18
CA SER A 20 17.43 -10.82 4.64
C SER A 20 18.21 -10.16 3.50
N ASN A 21 17.70 -9.06 2.91
CA ASN A 21 18.35 -8.32 1.84
C ASN A 21 19.01 -7.03 2.38
N PRO A 22 20.35 -6.93 2.39
CA PRO A 22 21.07 -5.77 2.93
C PRO A 22 20.78 -4.43 2.25
N THR A 23 20.23 -4.46 1.03
CA THR A 23 19.91 -3.25 0.26
C THR A 23 18.46 -2.80 0.44
N ALA A 24 17.64 -3.58 1.14
CA ALA A 24 16.24 -3.24 1.36
C ALA A 24 16.11 -2.15 2.44
N GLY A 25 15.51 -1.03 2.05
CA GLY A 25 15.22 0.08 2.96
C GLY A 25 13.89 -0.09 3.72
N PRO A 26 13.58 0.83 4.65
CA PRO A 26 12.37 0.78 5.45
C PRO A 26 11.07 0.85 4.62
N TYR A 27 11.11 1.42 3.41
CA TYR A 27 9.96 1.49 2.50
C TYR A 27 9.52 0.13 1.93
N TYR A 28 10.35 -0.91 2.09
CA TYR A 28 9.98 -2.27 1.71
C TYR A 28 9.26 -3.02 2.83
N LEU A 29 9.28 -2.51 4.07
CA LEU A 29 8.69 -3.18 5.23
C LEU A 29 7.17 -3.02 5.28
N TYR A 30 6.51 -3.92 6.00
CA TYR A 30 5.06 -3.86 6.23
C TYR A 30 4.64 -2.63 7.05
N ALA A 31 5.54 -2.14 7.92
CA ALA A 31 5.31 -0.89 8.66
C ALA A 31 5.06 0.30 7.70
N TRP A 32 5.68 0.31 6.52
CA TRP A 32 5.42 1.34 5.51
C TRP A 32 4.00 1.25 4.95
N LYS A 33 3.47 0.04 4.69
CA LYS A 33 2.06 -0.17 4.32
C LYS A 33 1.14 0.51 5.33
N THR A 34 1.38 0.23 6.61
CA THR A 34 0.59 0.76 7.73
C THR A 34 0.69 2.28 7.81
N ALA A 35 1.89 2.84 7.67
CA ALA A 35 2.10 4.28 7.68
C ALA A 35 1.36 4.96 6.52
N VAL A 36 1.35 4.35 5.35
CA VAL A 36 0.68 4.90 4.18
C VAL A 36 -0.85 4.83 4.30
N GLU A 37 -1.37 3.69 4.73
CA GLU A 37 -2.81 3.49 4.91
C GLU A 37 -3.38 4.37 6.00
N LYS A 38 -2.69 4.50 7.14
CA LYS A 38 -3.15 5.31 8.28
C LYS A 38 -2.82 6.79 8.13
N GLY A 39 -1.67 7.12 7.54
CA GLY A 39 -1.17 8.50 7.44
C GLY A 39 -1.68 9.25 6.22
N TYR A 40 -1.77 8.59 5.07
CA TYR A 40 -2.16 9.21 3.80
C TYR A 40 -3.51 8.72 3.27
N GLY A 41 -4.08 7.66 3.84
CA GLY A 41 -5.35 7.09 3.37
C GLY A 41 -5.24 6.36 2.03
N HIS A 42 -4.02 6.07 1.56
CA HIS A 42 -3.79 5.32 0.33
C HIS A 42 -3.70 3.82 0.63
N LYS A 43 -4.28 3.00 -0.24
CA LYS A 43 -4.30 1.54 -0.04
C LYS A 43 -2.95 0.93 -0.39
N GLY A 44 -2.43 0.06 0.48
CA GLY A 44 -1.28 -0.78 0.18
C GLY A 44 -1.70 -2.09 -0.49
N LEU A 45 -1.13 -2.41 -1.65
CA LEU A 45 -1.28 -3.70 -2.31
C LEU A 45 0.08 -4.41 -2.32
N TYR A 46 0.31 -5.23 -1.31
CA TYR A 46 1.57 -5.91 -1.13
C TYR A 46 1.45 -7.30 -1.76
N LEU A 47 2.36 -7.64 -2.68
CA LEU A 47 2.36 -8.92 -3.40
C LEU A 47 3.53 -9.79 -2.96
N MET A 48 3.28 -11.08 -2.77
CA MET A 48 4.28 -12.09 -2.40
C MET A 48 4.37 -13.13 -3.52
N ALA A 49 5.60 -13.54 -3.81
CA ALA A 49 5.90 -14.69 -4.65
C ALA A 49 6.40 -15.84 -3.76
N GLU A 50 5.76 -16.99 -3.90
CA GLU A 50 6.08 -18.22 -3.17
C GLU A 50 6.60 -19.28 -4.15
N ASP A 51 7.59 -20.04 -3.68
CA ASP A 51 8.02 -21.26 -4.36
C ASP A 51 6.90 -22.31 -4.31
N THR A 52 6.61 -22.97 -5.43
CA THR A 52 5.50 -23.93 -5.53
C THR A 52 5.82 -25.28 -4.91
N ASP A 53 7.09 -25.62 -4.78
CA ASP A 53 7.52 -26.95 -4.34
C ASP A 53 7.78 -26.95 -2.83
N PHE A 54 8.30 -25.85 -2.29
CA PHE A 54 8.70 -25.73 -0.89
C PHE A 54 7.87 -24.71 -0.08
N GLY A 55 7.09 -23.85 -0.74
CA GLY A 55 6.19 -22.89 -0.09
C GLY A 55 6.87 -21.69 0.58
N PHE A 56 8.19 -21.50 0.42
CA PHE A 56 8.89 -20.33 0.97
C PHE A 56 8.74 -19.10 0.08
N VAL A 57 8.82 -17.92 0.70
CA VAL A 57 8.78 -16.64 -0.01
C VAL A 57 10.08 -16.44 -0.77
N VAL A 58 9.95 -16.26 -2.09
CA VAL A 58 11.07 -16.02 -3.01
C VAL A 58 11.14 -14.58 -3.50
N GLY A 59 10.09 -13.79 -3.26
CA GLY A 59 10.01 -12.41 -3.69
C GLY A 59 8.88 -11.65 -3.01
N VAL A 60 9.06 -10.34 -2.87
CA VAL A 60 8.03 -9.42 -2.41
C VAL A 60 8.01 -8.17 -3.28
N LEU A 61 6.83 -7.60 -3.49
CA LEU A 61 6.64 -6.36 -4.24
C LEU A 61 5.66 -5.44 -3.50
N PRO A 62 6.16 -4.41 -2.80
CA PRO A 62 5.31 -3.42 -2.15
C PRO A 62 4.75 -2.44 -3.19
N LEU A 63 3.42 -2.33 -3.31
CA LEU A 63 2.76 -1.34 -4.15
C LEU A 63 1.85 -0.44 -3.31
N ILE A 64 1.83 0.84 -3.64
CA ILE A 64 0.89 1.81 -3.08
C ILE A 64 -0.05 2.27 -4.19
N CYS A 65 -1.36 2.16 -3.94
CA CYS A 65 -2.38 2.62 -4.85
C CYS A 65 -2.72 4.08 -4.53
N PHE A 66 -2.32 4.99 -5.41
CA PHE A 66 -2.66 6.40 -5.33
C PHE A 66 -3.97 6.68 -6.07
N CYS A 67 -5.02 6.97 -5.32
CA CYS A 67 -6.23 7.55 -5.86
C CYS A 67 -6.03 9.06 -6.05
N LEU A 68 -5.77 9.49 -7.28
CA LEU A 68 -5.74 10.90 -7.62
C LEU A 68 -7.17 11.44 -7.63
N HIS A 69 -7.46 12.44 -6.79
CA HIS A 69 -8.73 13.15 -6.79
C HIS A 69 -8.80 14.06 -8.04
N GLY A 70 -9.20 13.49 -9.17
CA GLY A 70 -9.39 14.18 -10.44
C GLY A 70 -10.84 14.16 -10.89
N GLY A 71 -11.72 14.85 -10.16
CA GLY A 71 -13.09 15.10 -10.56
C GLY A 71 -13.65 16.26 -9.72
N ALA A 72 -13.81 17.42 -10.34
CA ALA A 72 -14.14 18.68 -9.68
C ALA A 72 -15.34 18.58 -8.72
N SER A 73 -15.10 18.78 -7.44
CA SER A 73 -16.14 19.13 -6.47
C SER A 73 -16.35 20.66 -6.55
N LEU A 74 -17.13 21.10 -7.53
CA LEU A 74 -17.63 22.47 -7.71
C LEU A 74 -18.69 22.86 -6.64
N TRP A 75 -18.66 22.25 -5.46
CA TRP A 75 -19.66 22.52 -4.43
C TRP A 75 -19.43 23.84 -3.67
N TYR A 76 -18.28 24.50 -3.86
CA TYR A 76 -18.02 25.82 -3.27
C TYR A 76 -18.51 27.02 -4.09
N LEU A 77 -19.05 26.83 -5.30
CA LEU A 77 -19.54 27.94 -6.15
C LEU A 77 -21.05 28.21 -6.05
N PHE A 78 -21.82 27.44 -5.26
CA PHE A 78 -23.27 27.65 -5.11
C PHE A 78 -23.72 28.27 -3.77
N LEU A 79 -22.80 28.55 -2.83
CA LEU A 79 -23.18 29.09 -1.50
C LEU A 79 -22.87 30.57 -1.27
N THR A 80 -22.29 31.29 -2.23
CA THR A 80 -21.99 32.73 -2.09
C THR A 80 -22.85 33.66 -2.95
N ALA A 81 -23.83 33.14 -3.71
CA ALA A 81 -24.65 33.95 -4.61
C ALA A 81 -26.07 34.29 -4.10
N THR A 82 -26.52 33.79 -2.93
CA THR A 82 -27.86 34.08 -2.40
C THR A 82 -27.90 34.83 -1.08
N MET A 83 -26.74 35.29 -0.57
CA MET A 83 -26.69 36.19 0.59
C MET A 83 -25.85 37.42 0.25
N GLY A 84 -26.44 38.32 -0.54
CA GLY A 84 -25.95 39.67 -0.77
C GLY A 84 -27.16 40.56 -1.00
N VAL A 85 -27.45 41.37 0.02
CA VAL A 85 -28.55 42.34 0.12
C VAL A 85 -28.39 43.46 -0.90
#